data_AF-A0A1Q7Y850-F1
#
_entry.id   AF-A0A1Q7Y850-F1
#
_cell.length_a   1.000
_cell.length_b   1.000
_cell.length_c   1.000
_cell.angle_alpha   90.00
_cell.angle_beta   90.00
_cell.angle_gamma   90.00
#
_symmetry.space_group_name_H-M   'P 1'
#
loop_
_entity.id
_entity.type
_entity.pdbx_description
1 polymer ?
#
loop_
_entity_poly.entity_id
_entity_poly.type
_entity_poly.pdbx_seq_one_letter_code
_entity_poly.pdbx_strand_id
1 'polypeptide(L)'
;MRSPLRTPLGAVFHAEVLLNSKRVAPYALMILFSANAVLWWGWGPAVERGWATNSDFYIDRLFGGFSFTTLPLFIAVMMGDPVIRDFRIGIDPLIFSKPISRFQYLLGKFFGNFFVLVCCQASFALTALLLQAFSKSGMIVLPFRVGRVWR
;
A
#
# COMPACT_ATOMS: atom_id res chain seq x y z
N MET A 1 -6.66 -3.06 -31.59
CA MET A 1 -6.42 -3.01 -30.13
C MET A 1 -7.73 -2.65 -29.43
N ARG A 2 -8.26 -3.51 -28.54
CA ARG A 2 -9.49 -3.23 -27.77
C ARG A 2 -9.10 -2.54 -26.46
N SER A 3 -9.68 -1.37 -26.17
CA SER A 3 -9.37 -0.61 -24.95
C SER A 3 -9.81 -1.37 -23.70
N PRO A 4 -9.07 -1.31 -22.58
CA PRO A 4 -9.42 -1.97 -21.32
C PRO A 4 -10.76 -1.50 -20.73
N LEU A 5 -11.27 -0.35 -21.21
CA LEU A 5 -12.58 0.22 -20.87
C LEU A 5 -13.78 -0.50 -21.52
N ARG A 6 -13.56 -1.44 -22.45
CA ARG A 6 -14.65 -2.20 -23.09
C ARG A 6 -15.07 -3.46 -22.33
N THR A 7 -14.31 -3.91 -21.33
CA THR A 7 -14.70 -5.07 -20.53
C THR A 7 -15.52 -4.64 -19.31
N PRO A 8 -16.58 -5.38 -18.94
CA PRO A 8 -17.41 -5.02 -17.79
C PRO A 8 -16.61 -4.98 -16.48
N LEU A 9 -15.63 -5.88 -16.34
CA LEU A 9 -14.71 -5.91 -15.20
C LEU A 9 -13.81 -4.66 -15.18
N GLY A 10 -13.18 -4.31 -16.30
CA GLY A 10 -12.30 -3.15 -16.39
C GLY A 10 -13.03 -1.83 -16.11
N ALA A 11 -14.29 -1.72 -16.53
CA ALA A 11 -15.14 -0.58 -16.23
C ALA A 11 -15.42 -0.45 -14.72
N VAL A 12 -15.76 -1.55 -14.04
CA VAL A 12 -15.99 -1.56 -12.58
C VAL A 12 -14.70 -1.24 -11.82
N PHE A 13 -13.58 -1.85 -12.23
CA PHE A 13 -12.27 -1.56 -11.66
C PHE A 13 -11.93 -0.07 -11.72
N HIS A 14 -12.04 0.52 -12.92
CA HIS A 14 -11.71 1.92 -13.14
C HIS A 14 -12.64 2.86 -12.35
N ALA A 15 -13.93 2.55 -12.30
CA ALA A 15 -14.89 3.30 -11.50
C ALA A 15 -14.54 3.27 -10.01
N GLU A 16 -14.16 2.11 -9.47
CA GLU A 16 -13.79 1.97 -8.06
C GLU A 16 -12.49 2.72 -7.75
N VAL A 17 -11.50 2.69 -8.64
CA VAL A 17 -10.25 3.46 -8.48
C VAL A 17 -10.53 4.97 -8.50
N LEU A 18 -11.33 5.46 -9.45
CA LEU A 18 -11.72 6.87 -9.53
C LEU A 18 -12.57 7.31 -8.34
N LEU A 19 -13.40 6.42 -7.81
CA LEU A 19 -14.18 6.72 -6.62
C LEU A 19 -13.26 6.84 -5.41
N ASN A 20 -12.33 5.90 -5.24
CA ASN A 20 -11.36 5.94 -4.15
C ASN A 20 -10.40 7.13 -4.22
N SER A 21 -10.02 7.59 -5.42
CA SER A 21 -9.19 8.80 -5.56
C SER A 21 -9.91 10.08 -5.12
N LYS A 22 -11.24 10.07 -4.99
CA LYS A 22 -11.99 11.19 -4.42
C LYS A 22 -12.24 11.04 -2.92
N ARG A 23 -11.95 9.88 -2.34
CA ARG A 23 -12.15 9.62 -0.91
C ARG A 23 -10.93 10.09 -0.13
N VAL A 24 -11.16 10.57 1.08
CA VAL A 24 -10.09 10.99 2.00
C VAL A 24 -9.35 9.77 2.58
N ALA A 25 -10.03 8.62 2.72
CA ALA A 25 -9.47 7.45 3.41
C ALA A 25 -8.14 6.93 2.83
N PRO A 26 -7.97 6.72 1.50
CA PRO A 26 -6.69 6.29 0.94
C PRO A 26 -5.55 7.28 1.24
N TYR A 27 -5.81 8.59 1.17
CA TYR A 27 -4.80 9.60 1.46
C TYR A 27 -4.41 9.62 2.95
N ALA A 28 -5.39 9.46 3.85
CA ALA A 28 -5.11 9.30 5.27
C ALA A 28 -4.24 8.07 5.55
N LEU A 29 -4.48 6.95 4.85
CA LEU A 29 -3.64 5.76 4.95
C LEU A 29 -2.24 5.98 4.40
N MET A 30 -2.10 6.66 3.26
CA MET A 30 -0.78 7.01 2.73
C MET A 30 0.03 7.84 3.72
N ILE A 31 -0.59 8.85 4.34
CA ILE A 31 0.06 9.67 5.37
C ILE A 31 0.43 8.80 6.58
N LEU A 32 -0.48 7.96 7.05
CA LEU A 32 -0.23 7.07 8.18
C LEU A 32 0.94 6.11 7.90
N PHE A 33 0.98 5.53 6.71
CA PHE A 33 2.02 4.59 6.30
C PHE A 33 3.38 5.28 6.15
N SER A 34 3.43 6.47 5.55
CA SER A 34 4.64 7.30 5.51
C SER A 34 5.10 7.71 6.91
N ALA A 35 4.19 8.15 7.79
CA ALA A 35 4.52 8.52 9.16
C ALA A 35 5.05 7.32 9.95
N ASN A 36 4.47 6.13 9.74
CA ASN A 36 4.96 4.89 10.33
C ASN A 36 6.38 4.57 9.84
N ALA A 37 6.68 4.72 8.53
CA ALA A 37 8.04 4.54 8.01
C ALA A 37 9.05 5.47 8.73
N VAL A 38 8.71 6.75 8.87
CA VAL A 38 9.56 7.75 9.57
C VAL A 38 9.73 7.39 11.04
N LEU A 39 8.68 6.96 11.73
CA LEU A 39 8.71 6.54 13.13
C LEU A 39 9.70 5.39 13.34
N TRP A 40 9.58 4.31 12.55
CA TRP A 40 10.40 3.10 12.70
C TRP A 40 11.84 3.28 12.22
N TRP A 41 12.05 4.18 11.26
CA TRP A 41 13.37 4.60 10.81
C TRP A 41 14.07 5.45 11.90
N GLY A 42 13.37 6.45 12.42
CA GLY A 42 13.92 7.47 13.31
C GLY A 42 14.05 7.07 14.78
N TRP A 43 13.25 6.09 15.24
CA TRP A 43 13.22 5.65 16.64
C TRP A 43 13.45 4.14 16.83
N GLY A 44 14.04 3.83 17.99
CA GLY A 44 14.22 2.49 18.53
C GLY A 44 15.67 1.98 18.54
N PRO A 45 15.89 0.73 18.98
CA PRO A 45 17.21 0.21 19.40
C PRO A 45 18.27 0.23 18.30
N ALA A 46 17.85 0.26 17.03
CA ALA A 46 18.77 0.30 15.89
C ALA A 46 19.56 1.60 15.80
N VAL A 47 18.93 2.72 16.17
CA VAL A 47 19.56 4.05 16.20
C VAL A 47 20.51 4.15 17.39
N GLU A 48 20.11 3.60 18.55
CA GLU A 48 20.92 3.59 19.77
C GLU A 48 22.14 2.67 19.68
N ARG A 49 22.05 1.57 18.93
CA ARG A 49 23.13 0.57 18.76
C ARG A 49 24.02 0.83 17.55
N GLY A 50 23.81 1.93 16.82
CA GLY A 50 24.62 2.33 15.67
C GLY A 50 24.56 1.37 14.47
N TRP A 51 23.41 0.75 14.23
CA TRP A 51 23.26 -0.16 13.09
C TRP A 51 23.40 0.57 11.76
N ALA A 52 23.86 -0.16 10.74
CA ALA A 52 24.00 0.44 9.43
C ALA A 52 22.65 0.62 8.75
N THR A 53 22.38 1.84 8.26
CA THR A 53 21.09 2.23 7.65
C THR A 53 20.73 1.37 6.43
N ASN A 54 21.73 0.92 5.68
CA ASN A 54 21.59 0.09 4.48
C ASN A 54 21.89 -1.40 4.74
N SER A 55 21.89 -1.85 5.99
CA SER A 55 22.01 -3.27 6.30
C SER A 55 20.68 -4.01 6.13
N ASP A 56 20.75 -5.26 5.66
CA ASP A 56 19.59 -6.13 5.48
C ASP A 56 18.76 -6.24 6.77
N PHE A 57 19.43 -6.32 7.92
CA PHE A 57 18.78 -6.41 9.22
C PHE A 57 18.01 -5.14 9.61
N TYR A 58 18.53 -3.96 9.28
CA TYR A 58 17.82 -2.70 9.51
C TYR A 58 16.57 -2.58 8.63
N ILE A 59 16.68 -3.00 7.37
CA ILE A 59 15.58 -3.00 6.40
C ILE A 59 14.50 -4.01 6.83
N ASP A 60 14.87 -5.23 7.21
CA ASP A 60 13.93 -6.26 7.68
C ASP A 60 13.13 -5.77 8.91
N ARG A 61 13.80 -5.15 9.89
CA ARG A 61 13.14 -4.53 11.05
C ARG A 61 12.12 -3.47 10.65
N LEU A 62 12.45 -2.61 9.68
CA LEU A 62 11.53 -1.58 9.17
C LEU A 62 10.23 -2.21 8.64
N PHE A 63 10.34 -3.30 7.87
CA PHE A 63 9.18 -4.05 7.38
C PHE A 63 8.43 -4.81 8.48
N GLY A 64 9.12 -5.29 9.51
CA GLY A 64 8.49 -5.88 10.69
C GLY A 64 7.53 -4.93 11.40
N GLY A 65 7.94 -3.68 11.62
CA GLY A 65 7.09 -2.64 12.24
C GLY A 65 5.85 -2.29 11.41
N PHE A 66 5.98 -2.33 10.09
CA PHE A 66 4.85 -2.12 9.17
C PHE A 66 3.85 -3.28 9.16
N SER A 67 4.35 -4.51 9.26
CA SER A 67 3.55 -5.74 9.12
C SER A 67 2.61 -5.97 10.31
N PHE A 68 3.05 -5.67 11.53
CA PHE A 68 2.27 -5.91 12.74
C PHE A 68 1.18 -4.85 12.97
N THR A 69 1.46 -3.59 12.67
CA THR A 69 0.63 -2.45 13.12
C THR A 69 -0.38 -1.97 12.06
N THR A 70 -0.05 -2.09 10.77
CA THR A 70 -0.75 -1.36 9.70
C THR A 70 -1.39 -2.22 8.62
N LEU A 71 -1.09 -3.52 8.54
CA LEU A 71 -1.65 -4.35 7.47
C LEU A 71 -3.03 -4.93 7.82
N PRO A 72 -3.25 -5.66 8.93
CA PRO A 72 -4.48 -6.46 9.06
C PRO A 72 -5.76 -5.62 9.16
N LEU A 73 -5.75 -4.58 9.99
CA LEU A 73 -6.93 -3.76 10.28
C LEU A 73 -7.34 -2.90 9.08
N PHE A 74 -6.38 -2.26 8.41
CA PHE A 74 -6.68 -1.37 7.30
C PHE A 74 -7.01 -2.12 6.01
N ILE A 75 -6.43 -3.31 5.80
CA ILE A 75 -6.86 -4.21 4.72
C ILE A 75 -8.33 -4.58 4.88
N ALA A 76 -8.75 -4.95 6.09
CA ALA A 76 -10.14 -5.32 6.36
C ALA A 76 -11.12 -4.16 6.09
N VAL A 77 -10.79 -2.96 6.60
CA VAL A 77 -11.63 -1.77 6.40
C VAL A 77 -11.70 -1.38 4.92
N MET A 78 -10.56 -1.32 4.23
CA MET A 78 -10.54 -0.94 2.83
C MET A 78 -11.29 -1.96 1.96
N MET A 79 -11.13 -3.25 2.22
CA MET A 79 -11.75 -4.31 1.38
C MET A 79 -13.24 -4.52 1.67
N GLY A 80 -13.69 -4.33 2.91
CA GLY A 80 -15.08 -4.56 3.29
C GLY A 80 -16.02 -3.40 2.95
N ASP A 81 -15.56 -2.17 3.13
CA ASP A 81 -16.40 -0.97 3.01
C ASP A 81 -17.05 -0.78 1.62
N PRO A 82 -16.37 -1.02 0.47
CA PRO A 82 -16.98 -0.89 -0.85
C PRO A 82 -18.15 -1.84 -1.10
N VAL A 83 -18.15 -3.02 -0.47
CA VAL A 83 -19.23 -3.99 -0.60
C VAL A 83 -20.43 -3.53 0.22
N ILE A 84 -20.21 -3.18 1.49
CA ILE A 84 -21.27 -2.73 2.42
C ILE A 84 -21.89 -1.41 1.95
N ARG A 85 -21.06 -0.47 1.47
CA ARG A 85 -21.49 0.84 0.98
C ARG A 85 -22.55 0.71 -0.12
N ASP A 86 -22.34 -0.20 -1.06
CA ASP A 86 -23.22 -0.28 -2.23
C ASP A 86 -24.57 -0.90 -1.88
N PHE A 87 -24.61 -1.84 -0.93
CA PHE A 87 -25.86 -2.31 -0.33
C PHE A 87 -26.57 -1.18 0.44
N ARG A 88 -25.83 -0.34 1.16
CA ARG A 88 -26.40 0.78 1.93
C ARG A 88 -26.98 1.88 1.02
N ILE A 89 -26.36 2.13 -0.12
CA ILE A 89 -26.79 3.17 -1.09
C ILE A 89 -27.88 2.61 -2.03
N GLY A 90 -28.11 1.29 -2.05
CA GLY A 90 -29.15 0.65 -2.88
C GLY A 90 -28.85 0.72 -4.38
N ILE A 91 -27.57 0.80 -4.75
CA ILE A 91 -27.10 0.85 -6.15
C ILE A 91 -26.91 -0.54 -6.75
N ASP A 92 -26.93 -1.60 -5.92
CA ASP A 92 -26.83 -2.98 -6.34
C ASP A 92 -27.88 -3.39 -7.41
N PRO A 93 -29.18 -3.02 -7.33
CA PRO A 93 -30.16 -3.41 -8.34
C PRO A 93 -29.95 -2.65 -9.66
N LEU A 94 -29.46 -1.41 -9.59
CA LEU A 94 -29.17 -0.56 -10.74
C LEU A 94 -27.90 -1.00 -11.51
N ILE A 95 -27.03 -1.76 -10.84
CA ILE A 95 -25.84 -2.36 -11.45
C ILE A 95 -26.22 -3.69 -12.10
N PHE A 96 -27.12 -4.48 -11.49
CA PHE A 96 -27.60 -5.75 -12.05
C PHE A 96 -28.54 -5.62 -13.26
N SER A 97 -29.03 -4.41 -13.55
CA SER A 97 -29.76 -4.13 -14.80
C SER A 97 -28.84 -3.98 -16.02
N LYS A 98 -27.52 -3.87 -15.82
CA LYS A 98 -26.52 -3.91 -16.90
C LYS A 98 -26.13 -5.36 -17.17
N PRO A 99 -25.66 -5.71 -18.40
CA PRO A 99 -25.20 -7.06 -18.74
C PRO A 99 -23.83 -7.36 -18.10
N ILE A 100 -23.76 -7.32 -16.78
CA ILE A 100 -22.57 -7.56 -15.96
C ILE A 100 -22.88 -8.74 -15.04
N SER A 101 -22.05 -9.78 -15.08
CA SER A 101 -22.24 -10.90 -14.16
C SER A 101 -21.86 -10.50 -12.72
N ARG A 102 -22.53 -11.10 -11.73
CA ARG A 102 -22.23 -10.86 -10.29
C ARG A 102 -20.75 -11.07 -9.97
N PHE A 103 -20.16 -12.11 -10.56
CA PHE A 103 -18.75 -12.43 -10.40
C PHE A 103 -17.84 -11.33 -10.95
N GLN A 104 -18.08 -10.86 -12.18
CA GLN A 104 -17.28 -9.79 -12.79
C GLN A 104 -17.37 -8.49 -12.00
N TYR A 105 -18.54 -8.19 -11.45
CA TYR A 105 -18.74 -7.03 -10.59
C TYR A 105 -17.93 -7.12 -9.29
N LEU A 106 -18.08 -8.22 -8.54
CA LEU A 106 -17.35 -8.41 -7.27
C LEU A 106 -15.84 -8.46 -7.49
N LEU A 107 -15.39 -9.12 -8.55
CA LEU A 107 -13.96 -9.22 -8.88
C LEU A 107 -13.39 -7.86 -9.29
N GLY A 108 -14.13 -7.08 -10.08
CA GLY A 108 -13.73 -5.73 -10.47
C GLY A 108 -13.57 -4.81 -9.26
N LYS A 109 -14.48 -4.90 -8.29
CA LYS A 109 -14.38 -4.17 -7.02
C LYS A 109 -13.20 -4.61 -6.17
N PHE A 110 -13.03 -5.92 -6.03
CA PHE A 110 -11.90 -6.48 -5.29
C PHE A 110 -10.59 -5.97 -5.87
N PHE A 111 -10.38 -6.10 -7.18
CA PHE A 111 -9.15 -5.63 -7.82
C PHE A 111 -8.99 -4.11 -7.76
N GLY A 112 -10.07 -3.34 -7.93
CA GLY A 112 -10.02 -1.88 -7.84
C GLY A 112 -9.56 -1.42 -6.46
N ASN A 113 -10.12 -2.01 -5.41
CA ASN A 113 -9.75 -1.67 -4.05
C ASN A 113 -8.39 -2.27 -3.63
N PHE A 114 -8.05 -3.47 -4.10
CA PHE A 114 -6.73 -4.06 -3.95
C PHE A 114 -5.64 -3.16 -4.55
N PHE A 115 -5.88 -2.63 -5.76
CA PHE A 115 -4.95 -1.72 -6.40
C PHE A 115 -4.73 -0.45 -5.58
N VAL A 116 -5.81 0.18 -5.10
CA VAL A 116 -5.72 1.37 -4.22
C VAL A 116 -4.94 1.06 -2.94
N LEU A 117 -5.18 -0.09 -2.33
CA LEU A 117 -4.46 -0.55 -1.15
C LEU A 117 -2.97 -0.75 -1.43
N VAL A 118 -2.60 -1.35 -2.56
CA VAL A 118 -1.20 -1.51 -2.99
C VAL A 118 -0.56 -0.13 -3.19
N CYS A 119 -1.25 0.82 -3.81
CA CYS A 119 -0.77 2.20 -3.93
C CYS A 119 -0.54 2.84 -2.55
N CYS A 120 -1.43 2.58 -1.59
CA CYS A 120 -1.24 3.03 -0.21
C CYS A 120 0.04 2.39 0.37
N GLN A 121 0.19 1.06 0.32
CA GLN A 121 1.37 0.36 0.84
C GLN A 121 2.67 0.79 0.15
N ALA A 122 2.63 1.13 -1.15
CA ALA A 122 3.77 1.66 -1.87
C ALA A 122 4.27 2.98 -1.27
N SER A 123 3.41 3.80 -0.65
CA SER A 123 3.86 5.02 0.05
C SER A 123 4.82 4.70 1.21
N PHE A 124 4.61 3.61 1.95
CA PHE A 124 5.55 3.14 2.97
C PHE A 124 6.90 2.78 2.34
N ALA A 125 6.88 1.92 1.31
CA ALA A 125 8.09 1.46 0.65
C ALA A 125 8.89 2.61 0.03
N LEU A 126 8.21 3.55 -0.64
CA LEU A 126 8.82 4.74 -1.22
C LEU A 126 9.41 5.66 -0.13
N THR A 127 8.68 5.88 0.97
CA THR A 127 9.19 6.67 2.10
C THR A 127 10.42 6.00 2.70
N ALA A 128 10.40 4.69 2.92
CA ALA A 128 11.54 3.94 3.44
C ALA A 128 12.76 4.03 2.50
N LEU A 129 12.56 3.91 1.19
CA LEU A 129 13.61 4.08 0.19
C LEU A 129 14.20 5.50 0.21
N LEU A 130 13.37 6.53 0.29
CA LEU A 130 13.83 7.92 0.40
C LEU A 130 14.61 8.14 1.69
N LEU A 131 14.20 7.53 2.79
CA LEU A 131 14.89 7.63 4.07
C LEU A 131 16.29 6.99 4.05
N GLN A 132 16.57 6.05 3.15
CA GLN A 132 17.92 5.51 2.96
C GLN A 132 18.92 6.55 2.44
N ALA A 133 18.44 7.64 1.83
CA ALA A 133 19.31 8.75 1.41
C ALA A 133 19.82 9.58 2.62
N PHE A 134 19.19 9.45 3.78
CA PHE A 134 19.54 10.19 4.98
C PHE A 134 20.23 9.28 6.00
N SER A 135 21.35 9.75 6.54
CA SER A 135 22.07 9.06 7.62
C SER A 135 21.92 9.87 8.89
N LYS A 136 21.23 9.32 9.89
CA LYS A 136 21.09 9.97 11.20
C LYS A 136 22.43 9.89 11.94
N SER A 137 22.76 10.92 12.72
CA SER A 137 23.96 10.93 13.56
C SER A 137 24.00 9.69 14.46
N GLY A 138 25.10 8.92 14.39
CA GLY A 138 25.27 7.64 15.08
C GLY A 138 25.05 6.39 14.22
N MET A 139 24.52 6.51 13.00
CA MET A 139 24.38 5.40 12.06
C MET A 139 25.52 5.35 11.04
N ILE A 140 25.95 4.13 10.70
CA ILE A 140 27.00 3.88 9.71
C ILE A 140 26.34 3.56 8.36
N VAL A 141 26.95 3.96 7.25
CA VAL A 141 26.54 3.50 5.91
C VAL A 141 27.56 2.49 5.42
N LEU A 142 27.12 1.28 5.11
CA LEU A 142 27.98 0.26 4.53
C LEU A 142 28.41 0.72 3.12
N PRO A 143 29.70 0.57 2.76
CA PRO A 143 30.18 0.91 1.44
C PRO A 143 29.52 0.00 0.40
N PHE A 144 29.23 0.56 -0.77
CA PHE A 144 28.67 -0.18 -1.90
C PHE A 144 29.69 -1.23 -2.37
N ARG A 145 29.45 -2.51 -2.07
CA ARG A 145 30.36 -3.59 -2.44
C ARG A 145 29.97 -4.13 -3.83
N VAL A 146 30.48 -3.50 -4.89
CA VAL A 146 30.38 -4.02 -6.26
C VAL A 146 31.35 -5.19 -6.40
N GLY A 147 30.84 -6.42 -6.28
CA GLY A 147 31.50 -7.61 -6.83
C GLY A 147 32.99 -7.76 -6.53
N ARG A 148 33.38 -7.80 -5.26
CA ARG A 148 34.60 -8.51 -4.84
C ARG A 148 34.58 -8.70 -3.33
N VAL A 149 34.54 -9.97 -2.92
CA VAL A 149 35.39 -10.62 -1.88
C VAL A 149 34.76 -11.99 -1.65
N TRP A 150 35.16 -12.94 -2.50
CA TRP A 150 35.34 -14.34 -2.12
C TRP A 150 36.85 -14.57 -2.24
N ARG A 151 37.57 -14.37 -1.14
CA ARG A 151 38.87 -15.00 -0.86
C ARG A 151 38.86 -15.36 0.61
#